data_AF-A0A554VXH8-F1
#
_entry.id   AF-A0A554VXH8-F1
#
_cell.length_a   1.000
_cell.length_b   1.000
_cell.length_c   1.000
_cell.angle_alpha   90.00
_cell.angle_beta   90.00
_cell.angle_gamma   90.00
#
_symmetry.space_group_name_H-M   'P 1'
#
loop_
_entity.id
_entity.type
_entity.pdbx_description
1 polymer ?
#
loop_
_entity_poly.entity_id
_entity_poly.type
_entity_poly.pdbx_seq_one_letter_code
_entity_poly.pdbx_strand_id
1 'polypeptide(L)' 'MDQYLTSVWSASADLEMLQVQTDQAHEALVQALCKAMAAQIPPEEVAAAADMSLSELFDALRRRRVAPSAEDGHAVHDS' A
#
# COMPACT_ATOMS: atom_id res chain seq x y z
N MET A 1 32.38 11.91 -10.22
CA MET A 1 31.34 11.10 -10.89
C MET A 1 30.82 11.93 -12.06
N ASP A 2 30.58 11.31 -13.22
CA ASP A 2 30.08 12.02 -14.41
C ASP A 2 28.71 12.68 -14.12
N GLN A 3 28.50 13.90 -14.61
CA GLN A 3 27.29 14.68 -14.29
C GLN A 3 26.00 13.98 -14.72
N TYR A 4 26.04 13.24 -15.83
CA TYR A 4 24.89 12.53 -16.34
C TYR A 4 24.60 11.30 -15.48
N LEU A 5 25.65 10.59 -15.04
CA LEU A 5 25.50 9.47 -14.10
C LEU A 5 24.97 9.92 -12.74
N THR A 6 25.41 11.07 -12.23
CA THR A 6 24.84 11.64 -10.99
C THR A 6 23.38 12.03 -11.15
N SER A 7 22.99 12.59 -12.31
CA SER A 7 21.58 12.91 -12.59
C SER A 7 20.70 11.65 -12.67
N VAL A 8 21.19 10.59 -13.32
CA VAL A 8 20.48 9.30 -13.39
C VAL A 8 20.32 8.71 -11.99
N TRP A 9 21.39 8.72 -11.18
CA TRP A 9 21.34 8.20 -9.81
C TRP A 9 20.35 8.96 -8.92
N SER A 10 20.32 10.30 -9.00
CA SER A 10 19.34 11.11 -8.27
C SER A 10 17.91 10.78 -8.71
N ALA A 11 17.67 10.68 -10.02
CA ALA A 11 16.34 10.35 -10.53
C ALA A 11 15.88 8.95 -10.12
N SER A 12 16.80 7.96 -10.02
CA SER A 12 16.45 6.65 -9.49
C SER A 12 16.10 6.69 -8.00
N ALA A 13 16.81 7.49 -7.20
CA ALA A 13 16.48 7.65 -5.78
C ALA A 13 15.11 8.33 -5.57
N ASP A 14 14.78 9.31 -6.41
CA ASP A 14 13.46 9.96 -6.38
C ASP A 14 12.33 8.98 -6.73
N LEU A 15 12.56 8.09 -7.69
CA LEU A 15 11.59 7.03 -8.05
C LEU A 15 11.40 6.04 -6.90
N GLU A 16 12.48 5.59 -6.25
CA GLU A 16 12.39 4.71 -5.08
C GLU A 16 11.58 5.37 -3.95
N MET A 17 11.82 6.66 -3.68
CA MET A 17 11.07 7.40 -2.67
C MET A 17 9.58 7.52 -3.03
N LEU A 18 9.25 7.81 -4.29
CA LEU A 18 7.86 7.85 -4.77
C LEU A 18 7.18 6.49 -4.63
N GLN A 19 7.90 5.40 -4.88
CA GLN A 19 7.37 4.05 -4.72
C GLN A 19 7.03 3.78 -3.25
N VAL A 20 7.94 4.10 -2.32
CA VAL A 20 7.69 3.96 -0.87
C VAL A 20 6.48 4.79 -0.43
N GLN A 21 6.37 6.04 -0.90
CA GLN A 21 5.23 6.91 -0.57
C GLN A 21 3.92 6.35 -1.13
N THR A 22 3.95 5.80 -2.34
CA THR A 22 2.78 5.18 -2.97
C THR A 22 2.33 3.96 -2.20
N ASP A 23 3.26 3.10 -1.78
CA ASP A 23 2.96 1.91 -0.99
C ASP A 23 2.36 2.30 0.38
N GLN A 24 2.91 3.32 1.05
CA GLN A 24 2.36 3.84 2.30
C GLN A 24 0.96 4.43 2.14
N ALA A 25 0.73 5.20 1.07
CA ALA A 25 -0.58 5.77 0.77
C ALA A 25 -1.60 4.67 0.47
N HIS A 26 -1.19 3.60 -0.22
CA HIS A 26 -2.04 2.45 -0.49
C HIS A 26 -2.47 1.72 0.79
N GLU A 27 -1.52 1.45 1.70
CA GLU A 27 -1.83 0.85 3.00
C GLU A 27 -2.76 1.72 3.84
N ALA A 28 -2.54 3.04 3.86
CA ALA A 28 -3.40 3.99 4.56
C ALA A 28 -4.83 3.99 3.99
N LEU A 29 -4.97 3.94 2.67
CA LEU A 29 -6.26 3.81 1.99
C LEU A 29 -6.96 2.52 2.41
N VAL A 30 -6.30 1.37 2.27
CA VAL A 30 -6.87 0.06 2.64
C VAL A 30 -7.31 0.03 4.11
N GLN A 31 -6.53 0.62 5.01
CA GLN A 31 -6.89 0.74 6.42
C GLN A 31 -8.14 1.63 6.62
N ALA A 32 -8.25 2.74 5.90
CA ALA A 32 -9.42 3.61 5.95
C ALA A 32 -10.69 2.90 5.44
N LEU A 33 -10.59 2.16 4.33
CA LEU A 33 -11.67 1.32 3.81
C LEU A 33 -12.13 0.29 4.86
N CYS A 34 -11.18 -0.39 5.51
CA CYS A 34 -11.50 -1.34 6.58
C CYS A 34 -12.25 -0.67 7.76
N LYS A 35 -11.83 0.53 8.18
CA LYS A 35 -12.49 1.30 9.25
C LYS A 35 -13.92 1.70 8.86
N ALA A 36 -14.12 2.13 7.62
CA ALA A 36 -15.45 2.50 7.10
C ALA A 36 -16.40 1.29 7.08
N MET A 37 -15.91 0.14 6.62
CA MET A 37 -16.67 -1.12 6.66
C MET A 37 -17.01 -1.56 8.09
N ALA A 38 -16.06 -1.44 9.04
CA ALA A 38 -16.30 -1.74 10.45
C ALA A 38 -17.31 -0.80 11.11
N ALA A 39 -17.39 0.45 10.63
CA ALA A 39 -18.42 1.41 11.03
C ALA A 39 -19.79 1.16 10.38
N GLN A 40 -19.95 0.07 9.60
CA GLN A 40 -21.18 -0.31 8.91
C GLN A 40 -21.65 0.73 7.88
N ILE A 41 -20.72 1.50 7.30
CA ILE A 41 -21.02 2.39 6.17
C ILE A 41 -21.33 1.52 4.94
N PRO A 42 -22.37 1.84 4.14
CA PRO A 42 -22.67 1.10 2.92
C PRO A 42 -21.45 1.03 1.98
N PRO A 43 -21.12 -0.15 1.43
CA PRO A 43 -20.00 -0.31 0.49
C PRO A 43 -20.03 0.66 -0.69
N GLU A 44 -21.23 1.01 -1.16
CA GLU A 44 -21.46 1.95 -2.26
C GLU A 44 -20.93 3.35 -1.92
N GLU A 45 -21.20 3.82 -0.70
CA GLU A 45 -20.73 5.13 -0.22
C GLU A 45 -19.23 5.13 0.01
N VAL A 46 -18.67 4.02 0.52
CA VAL A 46 -17.22 3.85 0.70
C VAL A 46 -16.49 3.85 -0.64
N ALA A 47 -17.01 3.12 -1.63
CA ALA A 47 -16.44 3.07 -2.98
C ALA A 47 -16.49 4.45 -3.66
N ALA A 48 -17.62 5.14 -3.55
CA ALA A 48 -17.77 6.50 -4.08
C ALA A 48 -16.81 7.51 -3.41
N ALA A 49 -16.63 7.42 -2.09
CA ALA A 49 -15.70 8.28 -1.35
C ALA A 49 -14.23 8.05 -1.73
N ALA A 50 -13.89 6.83 -2.16
CA ALA A 50 -12.56 6.45 -2.59
C ALA A 50 -12.35 6.53 -4.12
N ASP A 51 -13.31 7.11 -4.85
CA ASP A 51 -13.31 7.23 -6.32
C ASP A 51 -13.01 5.91 -7.04
N MET A 52 -13.61 4.82 -6.56
CA MET A 52 -13.43 3.47 -7.12
C MET A 52 -14.77 2.76 -7.33
N SER A 53 -14.76 1.73 -8.17
CA SER A 53 -15.91 0.85 -8.33
C SER A 53 -16.07 -0.08 -7.12
N LEU A 54 -17.28 -0.62 -6.92
CA LEU A 54 -17.53 -1.65 -5.90
C LEU A 54 -16.63 -2.89 -6.07
N SER A 55 -16.36 -3.29 -7.31
CA SER A 55 -15.48 -4.43 -7.60
C SER A 55 -14.05 -4.16 -7.11
N GLU A 56 -13.53 -2.96 -7.37
CA GLU A 56 -12.20 -2.54 -6.91
C GLU A 56 -12.13 -2.46 -5.39
N LEU A 57 -13.18 -1.97 -4.73
CA LEU A 57 -13.28 -1.97 -3.26
C LEU A 57 -13.13 -3.38 -2.69
N PHE A 58 -13.92 -4.34 -3.19
CA PHE A 58 -13.85 -5.72 -2.68
C PHE A 58 -12.52 -6.40 -3.03
N ASP A 59 -11.94 -6.11 -4.19
CA ASP A 59 -10.63 -6.63 -4.55
C ASP A 59 -9.52 -6.07 -3.65
N ALA A 60 -9.55 -4.77 -3.34
CA ALA A 60 -8.62 -4.14 -2.40
C ALA A 60 -8.69 -4.78 -1.01
N LEU A 61 -9.92 -4.99 -0.49
CA LEU A 61 -10.13 -5.64 0.81
C LEU A 61 -9.72 -7.13 0.79
N ARG A 62 -9.90 -7.84 -0.33
CA ARG A 62 -9.52 -9.25 -0.47
C ARG A 62 -8.00 -9.42 -0.52
N ARG A 63 -7.28 -8.56 -1.24
CA ARG A 63 -5.81 -8.63 -1.36
C ARG A 63 -5.13 -8.49 0.01
N ARG A 64 -5.66 -7.64 0.90
CA ARG A 64 -5.21 -7.55 2.30
C ARG A 64 -5.31 -8.87 3.05
N ARG A 65 -6.37 -9.66 2.82
CA ARG A 65 -6.56 -10.97 3.49
C ARG A 65 -5.54 -12.01 3.03
N VAL A 66 -5.00 -11.86 1.83
CA VAL A 66 -4.08 -12.83 1.20
C VAL A 66 -2.61 -12.44 1.38
N ALA A 67 -2.29 -11.16 1.61
CA ALA A 67 -0.94 -10.75 1.97
C ALA A 67 -0.61 -11.27 3.38
N PRO A 68 0.31 -12.24 3.55
CA PRO A 68 0.86 -12.51 4.87
C PRO A 68 1.60 -11.24 5.29
N SER A 69 1.28 -10.72 6.48
CA SER A 69 2.14 -9.77 7.17
C SER A 69 3.57 -10.29 7.08
N ALA A 70 4.45 -9.57 6.39
CA ALA A 70 5.84 -9.93 6.22
C ALA A 70 6.63 -9.70 7.52
N GLU A 71 6.18 -10.31 8.62
CA GLU A 71 6.80 -10.27 9.95
C GLU A 71 6.64 -11.63 10.63
N ASP A 72 7.21 -12.69 10.06
CA ASP A 72 7.48 -13.93 10.79
C ASP A 72 8.78 -14.53 10.24
N GLY A 73 9.90 -14.01 10.72
CA GLY A 73 11.22 -14.33 10.17
C GLY A 73 12.38 -13.81 11.00
N HIS A 74 12.28 -13.82 12.33
CA HIS A 74 13.45 -13.67 13.19
C HIS A 74 13.42 -14.65 14.36
N ALA A 75 13.31 -15.94 14.03
CA ALA A 75 13.80 -16.99 14.92
C ALA A 75 15.27 -17.24 14.57
N VAL A 76 16.17 -16.40 15.12
CA VAL A 76 17.59 -16.74 15.15
C VAL A 76 17.74 -17.79 16.24
N HIS A 77 17.74 -19.04 15.79
CA HIS A 77 18.27 -20.16 16.53
C HIS A 77 19.79 -19.99 16.55
N ASP A 78 20.39 -19.74 17.71
CA ASP A 78 21.80 -20.08 17.91
C ASP A 78 22.03 -20.59 19.33
N SER A 79 22.92 -21.57 19.40
CA SER A 79 23.03 -22.59 20.46
C SER A 79 23.96 -22.18 21.60
#